data_AF-A0A1V2ESZ8-F1
#
_entry.id   AF-A0A1V2ESZ8-F1
#
_cell.length_a   1.000
_cell.length_b   1.000
_cell.length_c   1.000
_cell.angle_alpha   90.00
_cell.angle_beta   90.00
_cell.angle_gamma   90.00
#
_symmetry.space_group_name_H-M   'P 1'
#
loop_
_entity.id
_entity.type
_entity.pdbx_description
1 polymer ?
#
loop_
_entity_poly.entity_id
_entity_poly.type
_entity_poly.pdbx_seq_one_letter_code
_entity_poly.pdbx_strand_id
1 'polypeptide(L)'
;MDYVALKNFVASLITPANTDALAHVHGGMAVLLLARLITRRSLATPVPLACVIALQLLNECIDRYNHGSWRWPDTIGDTANTLFWPVVLFVGLRIRRQRR
;
A
#
# COMPACT_ATOMS: atom_id res chain seq x y z
N MET A 1 -3.73 10.30 -29.79
CA MET A 1 -3.23 10.88 -28.52
C MET A 1 -1.77 11.19 -28.71
N ASP A 2 -1.36 12.43 -28.46
CA ASP A 2 0.05 12.84 -28.53
C ASP A 2 0.87 12.11 -27.43
N TYR A 3 2.12 11.77 -27.71
CA TYR A 3 3.02 11.05 -26.79
C TYR A 3 3.10 11.74 -25.42
N VAL A 4 3.13 13.07 -25.43
CA VAL A 4 3.14 13.88 -24.21
C VAL A 4 1.85 13.72 -23.40
N ALA A 5 0.69 13.64 -24.07
CA ALA A 5 -0.60 13.43 -23.41
C ALA A 5 -0.69 12.02 -22.79
N LEU A 6 -0.22 10.99 -23.50
CA LEU A 6 -0.15 9.63 -22.97
C LEU A 6 0.82 9.54 -21.78
N LYS A 7 2.00 10.16 -21.90
CA LYS A 7 3.00 10.19 -20.82
C LYS A 7 2.46 10.89 -19.57
N ASN A 8 1.79 12.03 -19.73
CA ASN A 8 1.21 12.76 -18.60
C ASN A 8 0.03 12.01 -17.98
N PHE A 9 -0.80 11.35 -18.80
CA PHE A 9 -1.86 10.47 -18.31
C PHE A 9 -1.28 9.32 -17.50
N VAL A 10 -0.31 8.57 -18.05
CA VAL A 10 0.34 7.47 -17.32
C VAL A 10 1.01 8.00 -16.05
N ALA A 11 1.75 9.10 -16.11
CA ALA A 11 2.37 9.71 -14.94
C ALA A 11 1.35 10.06 -13.85
N SER A 12 0.18 10.60 -14.22
CA SER A 12 -0.89 10.89 -13.25
C SER A 12 -1.46 9.64 -12.56
N LEU A 13 -1.26 8.45 -13.13
CA LEU A 13 -1.71 7.19 -12.52
C LEU A 13 -0.71 6.61 -11.51
N ILE A 14 0.58 6.97 -11.59
CA ILE A 14 1.66 6.34 -10.81
C ILE A 14 2.52 7.32 -10.02
N THR A 15 2.48 8.61 -10.33
CA THR A 15 3.22 9.62 -9.58
C THR A 15 2.37 10.02 -8.37
N PRO A 16 2.83 9.73 -7.14
CA PRO A 16 2.17 10.20 -5.94
C PRO A 16 2.06 11.73 -5.99
N ALA A 17 0.85 12.22 -5.73
CA ALA A 17 0.52 13.63 -5.89
C ALA A 17 1.29 14.55 -4.92
N ASN A 18 1.79 14.00 -3.82
CA ASN A 18 2.50 14.70 -2.76
C ASN A 18 3.51 13.78 -2.04
N THR A 19 4.36 14.39 -1.20
CA THR A 19 5.34 13.67 -0.36
C THR A 19 4.67 12.72 0.63
N ASP A 20 3.45 13.02 1.04
CA ASP A 20 2.65 12.22 1.96
C ASP A 20 2.27 10.87 1.35
N ALA A 21 1.77 10.87 0.12
CA ALA A 21 1.50 9.65 -0.64
C ALA A 21 2.76 8.78 -0.85
N LEU A 22 3.94 9.39 -1.03
CA LEU A 22 5.21 8.64 -1.04
C LEU A 22 5.49 7.98 0.32
N ALA A 23 5.24 8.68 1.42
CA ALA A 23 5.41 8.13 2.76
C ALA A 23 4.49 6.93 2.99
N HIS A 24 3.24 6.95 2.50
CA HIS A 24 2.33 5.81 2.55
C HIS A 24 2.83 4.60 1.75
N VAL A 25 3.32 4.80 0.53
CA VAL A 25 3.92 3.73 -0.29
C VAL A 25 5.12 3.09 0.43
N HIS A 26 6.07 3.91 0.90
CA HIS A 26 7.25 3.41 1.60
C HIS A 26 6.90 2.81 2.96
N GLY A 27 5.93 3.37 3.67
CA GLY A 27 5.44 2.90 4.96
C GLY A 27 4.81 1.51 4.85
N GLY A 28 3.92 1.28 3.88
CA GLY A 28 3.31 -0.03 3.64
C GLY A 28 4.36 -1.11 3.32
N MET A 29 5.36 -0.76 2.51
CA MET A 29 6.48 -1.65 2.19
C MET A 29 7.39 -1.94 3.39
N ALA A 30 7.69 -0.92 4.20
CA ALA A 30 8.48 -1.09 5.43
C ALA A 30 7.76 -2.02 6.42
N VAL A 31 6.46 -1.79 6.64
CA VAL A 31 5.62 -2.65 7.49
C VAL A 31 5.62 -4.10 6.99
N LEU A 32 5.47 -4.31 5.68
CA LEU A 32 5.46 -5.65 5.10
C LEU A 32 6.78 -6.40 5.38
N LEU A 33 7.92 -5.73 5.19
CA LEU A 33 9.24 -6.31 5.45
C LEU A 33 9.48 -6.55 6.94
N LEU A 34 9.09 -5.63 7.80
CA LEU A 34 9.16 -5.79 9.25
C LEU A 34 8.28 -6.95 9.73
N ALA A 35 7.04 -7.04 9.25
CA ALA A 35 6.14 -8.13 9.56
C ALA A 35 6.72 -9.48 9.13
N ARG A 36 7.34 -9.55 7.94
CA ARG A 36 8.09 -10.73 7.50
C ARG A 36 9.23 -11.08 8.46
N LEU A 37 10.02 -10.11 8.89
CA LEU A 37 11.17 -10.34 9.78
C LEU A 37 10.74 -10.81 11.18
N ILE A 38 9.73 -10.15 11.75
CA ILE A 38 9.21 -10.45 13.10
C ILE A 38 8.49 -11.79 13.11
N THR A 39 7.54 -12.01 12.19
CA THR A 39 6.76 -13.25 12.16
C THR A 39 7.53 -14.42 11.55
N ARG A 40 8.66 -14.14 10.87
CA ARG A 40 9.45 -15.08 10.07
C ARG A 40 8.64 -15.83 9.00
N ARG A 41 7.43 -15.35 8.69
CA ARG A 41 6.56 -15.94 7.68
C ARG A 41 6.93 -15.39 6.31
N SER A 42 6.83 -16.25 5.29
CA SER A 42 7.05 -15.84 3.90
C SER A 42 6.04 -14.76 3.49
N LEU A 43 6.47 -13.84 2.63
CA LEU A 43 5.60 -12.85 1.98
C LEU A 43 4.48 -13.49 1.14
N ALA A 44 4.61 -14.76 0.77
CA ALA A 44 3.56 -15.52 0.08
C ALA A 44 2.45 -16.03 1.03
N THR A 45 2.59 -15.82 2.34
CA THR A 45 1.56 -16.15 3.34
C THR A 45 0.73 -14.91 3.65
N PRO A 46 -0.53 -15.05 4.11
CA PRO A 46 -1.37 -13.90 4.40
C PRO A 46 -0.89 -13.09 5.62
N VAL A 47 0.03 -13.63 6.45
CA VAL A 47 0.43 -13.01 7.72
C VAL A 47 1.08 -11.63 7.54
N PRO A 48 2.14 -11.45 6.72
CA PRO A 48 2.73 -10.12 6.55
C PRO A 48 1.75 -9.10 5.95
N LEU A 49 0.89 -9.51 5.01
CA LEU A 49 -0.12 -8.63 4.41
C LEU A 49 -1.18 -8.22 5.43
N ALA A 50 -1.63 -9.14 6.28
CA ALA A 50 -2.58 -8.84 7.35
C ALA A 50 -2.02 -7.81 8.35
N CYS A 51 -0.71 -7.85 8.64
CA CYS A 51 -0.06 -6.82 9.46
C CYS A 51 -0.10 -5.44 8.81
N VAL A 52 0.14 -5.33 7.49
CA VAL A 52 0.02 -4.06 6.77
C VAL A 52 -1.40 -3.53 6.83
N ILE A 53 -2.39 -4.38 6.56
CA ILE A 53 -3.82 -4.00 6.63
C ILE A 53 -4.18 -3.51 8.04
N ALA A 54 -3.75 -4.23 9.08
CA ALA A 54 -4.02 -3.85 10.46
C ALA A 54 -3.40 -2.50 10.83
N LEU A 55 -2.15 -2.24 10.42
CA LEU A 55 -1.51 -0.95 10.71
C LEU A 55 -2.08 0.20 9.88
N GLN A 56 -2.48 -0.01 8.62
CA GLN A 56 -3.19 1.01 7.85
C GLN A 56 -4.53 1.37 8.50
N LEU A 57 -5.31 0.36 8.90
CA LEU A 57 -6.59 0.60 9.59
C LEU A 57 -6.39 1.35 10.92
N LEU A 58 -5.34 1.01 11.67
CA LEU A 58 -5.00 1.73 12.89
C LEU A 58 -4.64 3.19 12.60
N ASN A 59 -3.86 3.45 11.55
CA ASN A 59 -3.49 4.80 11.12
C ASN A 59 -4.73 5.64 10.78
N GLU A 60 -5.62 5.09 9.94
CA GLU A 60 -6.88 5.76 9.57
C GLU A 60 -7.79 6.03 10.76
N CYS A 61 -7.85 5.12 11.74
CA CYS A 61 -8.58 5.35 12.99
C CYS A 61 -7.98 6.52 13.79
N ILE A 62 -6.66 6.64 13.83
CA ILE A 62 -5.97 7.76 14.48
C ILE A 62 -6.25 9.07 13.73
N ASP A 63 -6.20 9.05 12.40
CA ASP A 63 -6.50 10.23 11.59
C ASP A 63 -7.95 10.67 11.75
N ARG A 64 -8.89 9.73 11.79
CA ARG A 64 -10.31 9.97 12.07
C ARG A 64 -10.53 10.58 13.46
N TYR A 65 -9.76 10.13 14.46
CA TYR A 65 -9.81 10.67 15.81
C TYR A 65 -9.28 12.11 15.85
N ASN A 66 -8.12 12.35 15.24
CA ASN A 66 -7.46 13.65 15.22
C ASN A 66 -8.24 14.71 14.43
N HIS A 67 -8.88 14.34 13.32
CA HIS A 67 -9.64 15.26 12.46
C HIS A 67 -11.12 15.36 12.83
N GLY A 68 -11.63 14.50 13.72
CA GLY A 68 -13.04 14.49 14.12
C GLY A 68 -14.02 14.04 13.03
N SER A 69 -13.56 13.75 11.80
CA SER A 69 -14.37 13.31 10.66
C SER A 69 -13.59 12.39 9.72
N TRP A 70 -14.29 11.62 8.90
CA TRP A 70 -13.67 10.78 7.87
C TRP A 70 -13.38 11.62 6.63
N ARG A 71 -12.11 11.68 6.22
CA ARG A 71 -11.69 12.36 4.99
C ARG A 71 -11.58 11.32 3.88
N TRP A 72 -12.74 10.84 3.42
CA TRP A 72 -12.82 9.70 2.49
C TRP A 72 -11.89 9.77 1.27
N PRO A 73 -11.72 10.92 0.58
CA PRO A 73 -10.78 10.99 -0.53
C PRO A 73 -9.32 10.71 -0.12
N ASP A 74 -8.90 11.25 1.02
CA ASP A 74 -7.55 11.08 1.57
C ASP A 74 -7.38 9.63 2.06
N THR A 75 -8.30 9.14 2.89
CA THR A 75 -8.32 7.75 3.41
C THR A 75 -8.23 6.71 2.29
N ILE A 76 -8.97 6.89 1.19
CA ILE A 76 -8.93 5.96 0.05
C ILE A 76 -7.57 6.03 -0.65
N GLY A 77 -7.04 7.25 -0.85
CA GLY A 77 -5.73 7.47 -1.45
C GLY A 77 -4.61 6.82 -0.63
N ASP A 78 -4.60 7.07 0.68
CA ASP A 78 -3.59 6.56 1.62
C ASP A 78 -3.68 5.05 1.74
N THR A 79 -4.89 4.50 1.84
CA THR A 79 -5.12 3.05 1.84
C THR A 79 -4.63 2.40 0.54
N ALA A 80 -4.91 3.01 -0.62
CA ALA A 80 -4.45 2.51 -1.90
C ALA A 80 -2.91 2.55 -1.99
N ASN A 81 -2.29 3.68 -1.62
CA ASN A 81 -0.84 3.86 -1.62
C ASN A 81 -0.13 2.86 -0.68
N THR A 82 -0.67 2.64 0.52
CA THR A 82 -0.11 1.71 1.50
C THR A 82 -0.25 0.25 1.06
N LEU A 83 -1.41 -0.14 0.49
CA LEU A 83 -1.71 -1.56 0.25
C LEU A 83 -1.33 -2.06 -1.15
N PHE A 84 -1.22 -1.19 -2.16
CA PHE A 84 -1.05 -1.61 -3.55
C PHE A 84 0.14 -2.56 -3.75
N TRP A 85 1.35 -2.13 -3.40
CA TRP A 85 2.56 -2.95 -3.60
C TRP A 85 2.61 -4.19 -2.69
N PRO A 86 2.22 -4.13 -1.40
CA PRO A 86 2.07 -5.33 -0.59
C PRO A 86 1.13 -6.39 -1.17
N VAL A 87 -0.02 -5.98 -1.72
CA VAL A 87 -0.96 -6.90 -2.38
C VAL A 87 -0.35 -7.49 -3.65
N VAL A 88 0.26 -6.66 -4.50
CA VAL A 88 0.93 -7.10 -5.74
C VAL A 88 2.01 -8.14 -5.44
N LEU A 89 2.84 -7.90 -4.42
CA LEU A 89 3.89 -8.83 -4.00
C LEU A 89 3.32 -10.13 -3.44
N PHE A 90 2.31 -10.05 -2.58
CA PHE A 90 1.64 -11.22 -2.03
C PHE A 90 1.06 -12.11 -3.15
N VAL A 91 0.29 -11.51 -4.07
CA VAL A 91 -0.33 -12.23 -5.19
C VAL A 91 0.74 -12.84 -6.11
N GLY A 92 1.74 -12.05 -6.53
CA GLY A 92 2.81 -12.52 -7.40
C GLY A 92 3.61 -13.68 -6.80
N LEU A 93 3.94 -13.59 -5.52
CA LEU A 93 4.67 -14.64 -4.81
C LEU A 93 3.81 -15.88 -4.54
N ARG A 94 2.52 -15.71 -4.27
CA ARG A 94 1.59 -16.82 -4.07
C ARG A 94 1.35 -17.62 -5.34
N ILE A 95 1.16 -16.94 -6.47
CA ILE A 95 1.05 -17.59 -7.80
C ILE A 95 2.33 -18.37 -8.11
N ARG A 96 3.52 -17.78 -7.86
CA ARG A 96 4.79 -18.47 -8.09
C ARG A 96 4.95 -19.72 -7.24
N ARG A 97 4.48 -19.70 -5.98
CA ARG A 97 4.52 -20.86 -5.08
C ARG A 97 3.61 -21.99 -5.56
N GLN A 98 2.47 -21.70 -6.17
CA GLN A 98 1.55 -22.72 -6.68
C GLN A 98 2.04 -23.40 -7.96
N ARG A 99 2.96 -22.76 -8.71
CA ARG A 99 3.56 -23.30 -9.94
C ARG A 99 4.81 -24.17 -9.70
N ARG A 100 5.29 -24.25 -8.45
CA ARG A 100 6.41 -25.10 -8.04
C ARG A 100 5.89 -26.26 -7.21
#